data_AF-A0AAC9YLL8-F1
#
_entry.id   AF-A0AAC9YLL8-F1
#
_cell.length_a   1.000
_cell.length_b   1.000
_cell.length_c   1.000
_cell.angle_alpha   90.00
_cell.angle_beta   90.00
_cell.angle_gamma   90.00
#
_symmetry.space_group_name_H-M   'P 1'
#
loop_
_entity.id
_entity.type
_entity.pdbx_description
1 polymer ?
#
loop_
_entity_poly.entity_id
_entity_poly.type
_entity_poly.pdbx_seq_one_letter_code
_entity_poly.pdbx_strand_id
1 'polypeptide(L)'
;MDLYRTLGGVHPDPPLTTGPWDIAYAGNLMFELDESAHFNRYRAITLEPLWAERLPWRATYSRFCVQFEDACLNERGWGGYWTNASTERLFGPPGPPRSLDGAGSPRWKQRALYDAMRDLSALHGVVRLVRLSVYDELGGIPLSLVLSGKAPVNPESLRALIAERTLG
;
A
#
# COMPACT_ATOMS: atom_id res chain seq x y z
N MET A 1 12.19 -9.20 9.74
CA MET A 1 11.55 -9.77 10.95
C MET A 1 10.90 -8.70 11.80
N ASP A 2 11.57 -7.56 12.01
CA ASP A 2 11.05 -6.51 12.89
C ASP A 2 9.71 -5.93 12.43
N LEU A 3 9.57 -5.56 11.14
CA LEU A 3 8.33 -4.93 10.67
C LEU A 3 7.08 -5.83 10.81
N TYR A 4 7.24 -7.13 10.57
CA TYR A 4 6.15 -8.09 10.77
C TYR A 4 5.70 -8.13 12.23
N ARG A 5 6.64 -8.10 13.18
CA ARG A 5 6.34 -8.07 14.61
C ARG A 5 5.76 -6.71 15.04
N THR A 6 6.27 -5.60 14.51
CA THR A 6 5.72 -4.26 14.74
C THR A 6 4.25 -4.16 14.32
N LEU A 7 3.87 -4.83 13.23
CA LEU A 7 2.47 -4.92 12.79
C LEU A 7 1.61 -5.91 13.61
N GLY A 8 2.18 -6.55 14.63
CA GLY A 8 1.49 -7.53 15.49
C GLY A 8 1.51 -8.96 14.95
N GLY A 9 2.51 -9.30 14.13
CA GLY A 9 2.70 -10.67 13.63
C GLY A 9 2.94 -11.68 14.76
N VAL A 10 2.23 -12.80 14.73
CA VAL A 10 2.28 -13.85 15.77
C VAL A 10 2.97 -15.13 15.31
N HIS A 11 2.91 -15.48 14.02
CA HIS A 11 3.50 -16.71 13.49
C HIS A 11 5.04 -16.70 13.66
N PRO A 12 5.68 -17.77 14.15
CA PRO A 12 7.13 -17.80 14.37
C PRO A 12 7.92 -17.68 13.06
N ASP A 13 7.51 -18.43 12.04
CA ASP A 13 8.15 -18.47 10.72
C ASP A 13 7.11 -18.25 9.61
N PRO A 14 6.65 -16.99 9.41
CA PRO A 14 5.53 -16.72 8.52
C PRO A 14 5.90 -17.00 7.06
N PRO A 15 5.10 -17.78 6.30
CA PRO A 15 5.33 -17.99 4.87
C PRO A 15 4.89 -16.74 4.09
N LEU A 16 5.73 -15.69 4.11
CA LEU A 16 5.44 -14.41 3.48
C LEU A 16 5.61 -14.50 1.96
N THR A 17 4.57 -14.11 1.22
CA THR A 17 4.62 -14.03 -0.24
C THR A 17 3.91 -12.76 -0.71
N THR A 18 4.62 -11.90 -1.43
CA THR A 18 3.96 -10.83 -2.18
C THR A 18 3.25 -11.47 -3.36
N GLY A 19 1.95 -11.22 -3.50
CA GLY A 19 1.16 -11.69 -4.64
C GLY A 19 1.65 -11.11 -5.98
N PRO A 20 0.94 -11.38 -7.09
CA PRO A 20 1.30 -10.80 -8.38
C PRO A 20 1.32 -9.27 -8.33
N TRP A 21 2.10 -8.65 -9.19
CA TRP A 21 2.04 -7.20 -9.45
C TRP A 21 0.75 -6.86 -10.20
N ASP A 22 0.24 -5.64 -10.06
CA ASP A 22 -0.95 -5.21 -10.82
C ASP A 22 -0.65 -5.20 -12.33
N ILE A 23 0.52 -4.69 -12.73
CA ILE A 23 1.03 -4.79 -14.10
C ILE A 23 2.53 -5.11 -14.07
N ALA A 24 2.94 -6.10 -14.85
CA ALA A 24 4.34 -6.48 -15.03
C ALA A 24 4.74 -6.38 -16.50
N TYR A 25 5.77 -5.60 -16.79
CA TYR A 25 6.37 -5.47 -18.12
C TYR A 25 7.72 -6.19 -18.21
N ALA A 26 8.18 -6.41 -19.44
CA ALA A 26 9.53 -6.89 -19.70
C ALA A 26 10.59 -5.95 -19.09
N GLY A 27 11.74 -6.51 -18.71
CA GLY A 27 12.83 -5.73 -18.10
C GLY A 27 12.58 -5.34 -16.64
N ASN A 28 11.82 -6.15 -15.89
CA ASN A 28 11.55 -5.97 -14.45
C ASN A 28 10.85 -4.65 -14.07
N LEU A 29 10.15 -4.02 -15.01
CA LEU A 29 9.31 -2.84 -14.76
C LEU A 29 7.95 -3.28 -14.21
N MET A 30 7.65 -2.90 -12.98
CA MET A 30 6.44 -3.28 -12.25
C MET A 30 5.61 -2.05 -11.90
N PHE A 31 4.30 -2.16 -11.98
CA PHE A 31 3.37 -1.13 -11.53
C PHE A 31 2.50 -1.68 -10.40
N GLU A 32 2.25 -0.82 -9.42
CA GLU A 32 1.24 -1.00 -8.37
C GLU A 32 0.33 0.23 -8.36
N LEU A 33 -0.98 -0.02 -8.32
CA LEU A 33 -2.01 1.01 -8.13
C LEU A 33 -2.62 0.83 -6.73
N ASP A 34 -2.24 1.70 -5.82
CA ASP A 34 -2.73 1.68 -4.45
C ASP A 34 -4.12 2.29 -4.36
N GLU A 35 -5.09 1.44 -4.04
CA GLU A 35 -6.47 1.83 -3.70
C GLU A 35 -6.60 2.31 -2.25
N SER A 36 -7.81 2.73 -1.86
CA SER A 36 -8.14 3.20 -0.50
C SER A 36 -7.67 2.25 0.61
N ALA A 37 -7.74 0.94 0.38
CA ALA A 37 -7.31 -0.11 1.33
C ALA A 37 -5.84 -0.01 1.79
N HIS A 38 -5.00 0.72 1.06
CA HIS A 38 -3.58 0.89 1.36
C HIS A 38 -3.32 2.05 2.32
N PHE A 39 -4.25 2.99 2.47
CA PHE A 39 -4.00 4.26 3.18
C PHE A 39 -4.65 4.24 4.57
N ASN A 40 -3.95 3.59 5.51
CA ASN A 40 -4.30 3.48 6.92
C ASN A 40 -3.04 3.43 7.79
N ARG A 41 -3.19 3.48 9.12
CA ARG A 41 -2.08 3.49 10.09
C ARG A 41 -1.10 2.33 9.95
N TYR A 42 -1.51 1.15 9.47
CA TYR A 42 -0.58 0.05 9.28
C TYR A 42 0.40 0.34 8.14
N ARG A 43 -0.06 0.96 7.05
CA ARG A 43 0.84 1.40 5.97
C ARG A 43 1.74 2.52 6.45
N ALA A 44 1.24 3.47 7.23
CA ALA A 44 2.07 4.52 7.83
C ALA A 44 3.25 3.93 8.63
N ILE A 45 3.01 2.92 9.47
CA ILE A 45 4.06 2.20 10.23
C ILE A 45 5.14 1.65 9.28
N THR A 46 4.76 1.12 8.12
CA THR A 46 5.74 0.58 7.15
C THR A 46 6.58 1.65 6.42
N LEU A 47 6.19 2.92 6.53
CA LEU A 47 6.89 4.06 5.94
C LEU A 47 7.75 4.83 6.96
N GLU A 48 7.77 4.39 8.22
CA GLU A 48 8.58 4.98 9.31
C GLU A 48 10.06 4.57 9.31
N PRO A 49 10.46 3.32 8.99
CA PRO A 49 11.86 2.93 9.07
C PRO A 49 12.77 3.81 8.19
N LEU A 50 14.03 4.00 8.60
CA LEU A 50 14.99 4.87 7.91
C LEU A 50 15.17 4.54 6.42
N TRP A 51 15.09 3.26 6.03
CA TRP A 51 15.20 2.87 4.63
C TRP A 51 14.06 3.45 3.76
N ALA A 52 12.90 3.72 4.35
CA ALA A 52 11.74 4.26 3.65
C ALA A 52 11.92 5.74 3.28
N GLU A 53 12.87 6.46 3.90
CA GLU A 53 13.19 7.86 3.55
C GLU A 53 13.66 8.00 2.10
N ARG A 54 14.17 6.92 1.51
CA ARG A 54 14.64 6.89 0.11
C ARG A 54 13.51 6.64 -0.89
N LEU A 55 12.29 6.34 -0.45
CA LEU A 55 11.16 6.08 -1.34
C LEU A 55 10.54 7.41 -1.82
N PRO A 56 10.33 7.59 -3.13
CA PRO A 56 9.74 8.83 -3.65
C PRO A 56 8.34 9.11 -3.10
N TRP A 57 7.55 8.07 -2.84
CA TRP A 57 6.18 8.18 -2.34
C TRP A 57 6.06 8.35 -0.83
N ARG A 58 7.13 8.18 -0.03
CA ARG A 58 7.04 8.08 1.44
C ARG A 58 6.28 9.25 2.06
N ALA A 59 6.71 10.49 1.79
CA ALA A 59 6.11 11.66 2.41
C ALA A 59 4.62 11.81 2.03
N THR A 60 4.29 11.59 0.77
CA THR A 60 2.90 11.71 0.28
C THR A 60 2.02 10.60 0.82
N TYR A 61 2.51 9.37 0.86
CA TYR A 61 1.75 8.24 1.37
C TYR A 61 1.55 8.29 2.89
N SER A 62 2.53 8.77 3.65
CA SER A 62 2.34 9.03 5.08
C SER A 62 1.21 10.04 5.31
N ARG A 63 1.12 11.11 4.51
CA ARG A 63 -0.02 12.05 4.58
C ARG A 63 -1.33 11.36 4.20
N PHE A 64 -1.35 10.58 3.13
CA PHE A 64 -2.56 9.86 2.69
C PHE A 64 -3.06 8.88 3.75
N CYS A 65 -2.17 8.19 4.45
CA CYS A 65 -2.55 7.29 5.54
C CYS A 65 -3.27 8.01 6.69
N VAL A 66 -2.95 9.27 6.94
CA VAL A 66 -3.65 10.10 7.96
C VAL A 66 -4.93 10.69 7.38
N GLN A 67 -4.86 11.28 6.19
CA GLN A 67 -5.96 12.01 5.57
C GLN A 67 -7.13 11.10 5.15
N PHE A 68 -6.85 9.87 4.73
CA PHE A 68 -7.83 8.98 4.13
C PHE A 68 -8.13 7.71 4.96
N GLU A 69 -7.68 7.63 6.22
CA GLU A 69 -7.96 6.47 7.08
C GLU A 69 -9.47 6.24 7.26
N ASP A 70 -10.24 7.31 7.47
CA ASP A 70 -11.71 7.23 7.60
C ASP A 70 -12.38 6.73 6.31
N ALA A 71 -11.92 7.20 5.15
CA ALA A 71 -12.40 6.71 3.86
C ALA A 71 -12.07 5.21 3.68
N CYS A 72 -10.84 4.81 4.01
CA CYS A 72 -10.41 3.42 4.01
C CYS A 72 -11.29 2.55 4.93
N LEU A 73 -11.64 3.01 6.13
CA LEU A 73 -12.53 2.29 7.05
C LEU A 73 -13.95 2.15 6.52
N ASN A 74 -14.49 3.21 5.95
CA ASN A 74 -15.84 3.19 5.39
C ASN A 74 -15.96 2.21 4.23
N GLU A 75 -15.01 2.23 3.30
CA GLU A 75 -15.02 1.44 2.08
C GLU A 75 -14.58 -0.02 2.30
N ARG A 76 -13.51 -0.22 3.10
CA ARG A 76 -12.76 -1.48 3.17
C ARG A 76 -12.63 -2.05 4.58
N GLY A 77 -13.31 -1.47 5.58
CA GLY A 77 -13.20 -1.86 6.99
C GLY A 77 -14.00 -3.10 7.39
N TRP A 78 -14.35 -3.98 6.46
CA TRP A 78 -15.21 -5.15 6.72
C TRP A 78 -14.96 -6.30 5.73
N GLY A 79 -15.52 -7.47 6.03
CA GLY A 79 -15.49 -8.65 5.15
C GLY A 79 -14.07 -9.14 4.82
N GLY A 80 -13.87 -9.62 3.59
CA GLY A 80 -12.58 -10.13 3.12
C GLY A 80 -11.46 -9.07 3.03
N TYR A 81 -11.80 -7.78 3.11
CA TYR A 81 -10.83 -6.71 3.25
C TYR A 81 -10.33 -6.56 4.68
N TRP A 82 -11.09 -7.01 5.69
CA TRP A 82 -10.73 -6.91 7.10
C TRP A 82 -9.97 -8.13 7.62
N THR A 83 -10.44 -9.33 7.26
CA THR A 83 -9.83 -10.57 7.74
C THR A 83 -10.09 -11.75 6.79
N ASN A 84 -9.30 -12.80 6.97
CA ASN A 84 -9.56 -14.17 6.53
C ASN A 84 -8.69 -15.16 7.31
N ALA A 85 -8.98 -16.45 7.17
CA ALA A 85 -8.24 -17.51 7.87
C ALA A 85 -6.72 -17.46 7.64
N SER A 86 -6.26 -17.07 6.45
CA SER A 86 -4.83 -16.99 6.16
C SER A 86 -4.16 -15.84 6.93
N THR A 87 -4.80 -14.67 6.97
CA THR A 87 -4.28 -13.52 7.70
C THR A 87 -4.35 -13.69 9.21
N GLU A 88 -5.36 -14.42 9.71
CA GLU A 88 -5.48 -14.71 11.14
C GLU A 88 -4.37 -15.64 11.63
N ARG A 89 -3.92 -16.58 10.79
CA ARG A 89 -2.71 -17.38 11.10
C ARG A 89 -1.46 -16.51 11.25
N LEU A 90 -1.41 -15.36 10.56
CA LEU A 90 -0.26 -14.46 10.60
C LEU A 90 -0.35 -13.42 11.72
N PHE A 91 -1.52 -12.86 11.99
CA PHE A 91 -1.67 -11.70 12.89
C PHE A 91 -2.63 -11.93 14.07
N GLY A 92 -3.15 -13.16 14.22
CA GLY A 92 -4.18 -13.49 15.19
C GLY A 92 -5.60 -13.09 14.75
N PRO A 93 -6.61 -13.34 15.60
CA PRO A 93 -7.99 -12.97 15.33
C PRO A 93 -8.17 -11.47 15.10
N PRO A 94 -9.13 -11.04 14.26
CA PRO A 94 -9.41 -9.63 14.03
C PRO A 94 -10.06 -8.95 15.23
N GLY A 95 -9.91 -7.64 15.33
CA GLY A 95 -10.80 -6.79 16.12
C GLY A 95 -12.16 -6.59 15.44
N PRO A 96 -13.11 -5.89 16.09
CA PRO A 96 -14.38 -5.54 15.48
C PRO A 96 -14.18 -4.83 14.13
N PRO A 97 -15.00 -5.12 13.09
CA PRO A 97 -14.93 -4.40 11.82
C PRO A 97 -14.95 -2.89 12.01
N ARG A 98 -14.14 -2.17 11.23
CA ARG A 98 -13.93 -0.72 11.28
C ARG A 98 -13.33 -0.18 12.59
N SER A 99 -12.92 -1.04 13.52
CA SER A 99 -12.20 -0.64 14.72
C SER A 99 -10.71 -0.99 14.59
N LEU A 100 -9.86 0.01 14.45
CA LEU A 100 -8.41 -0.19 14.38
C LEU A 100 -7.74 -0.32 15.75
N ASP A 101 -8.50 -0.11 16.83
CA ASP A 101 -8.02 -0.29 18.20
C ASP A 101 -7.81 -1.78 18.52
N GLY A 102 -6.79 -2.05 19.33
CA GLY A 102 -6.41 -3.41 19.72
C GLY A 102 -5.93 -4.25 18.51
N ALA A 103 -6.62 -5.36 18.25
CA ALA A 103 -6.21 -6.30 17.21
C ALA A 103 -6.39 -5.75 15.78
N GLY A 104 -7.39 -4.90 15.56
CA GLY A 104 -7.71 -4.31 14.26
C GLY A 104 -7.81 -5.30 13.10
N SER A 105 -7.25 -4.97 11.93
CA SER A 105 -7.41 -5.74 10.69
C SER A 105 -6.18 -6.60 10.35
N PRO A 106 -6.24 -7.94 10.50
CA PRO A 106 -5.20 -8.86 10.04
C PRO A 106 -4.91 -8.71 8.54
N ARG A 107 -5.94 -8.45 7.72
CA ARG A 107 -5.76 -8.33 6.27
C ARG A 107 -5.05 -7.04 5.88
N TRP A 108 -5.32 -5.92 6.56
CA TRP A 108 -4.62 -4.67 6.29
C TRP A 108 -3.18 -4.70 6.79
N LYS A 109 -2.91 -5.35 7.92
CA LYS A 109 -1.53 -5.60 8.40
C LYS A 109 -0.73 -6.41 7.38
N GLN A 110 -1.32 -7.47 6.83
CA GLN A 110 -0.68 -8.24 5.75
C GLN A 110 -0.41 -7.37 4.51
N ARG A 111 -1.40 -6.58 4.08
CA ARG A 111 -1.26 -5.69 2.92
C ARG A 111 -0.10 -4.70 3.13
N ALA A 112 -0.08 -4.01 4.27
CA ALA A 112 0.98 -3.06 4.60
C ALA A 112 2.37 -3.73 4.61
N LEU A 113 2.49 -4.93 5.20
CA LEU A 113 3.74 -5.69 5.18
C LEU A 113 4.17 -6.03 3.76
N TYR A 114 3.25 -6.46 2.91
CA TYR A 114 3.55 -6.83 1.52
C TYR A 114 3.91 -5.61 0.68
N ASP A 115 3.25 -4.48 0.91
CA ASP A 115 3.64 -3.20 0.31
C ASP A 115 5.08 -2.83 0.68
N ALA A 116 5.45 -2.98 1.96
CA ALA A 116 6.83 -2.75 2.41
C ALA A 116 7.84 -3.70 1.75
N MET A 117 7.48 -4.97 1.54
CA MET A 117 8.34 -5.94 0.83
C MET A 117 8.53 -5.55 -0.65
N ARG A 118 7.48 -5.03 -1.30
CA ARG A 118 7.57 -4.48 -2.67
C ARG A 118 8.45 -3.22 -2.70
N ASP A 119 8.28 -2.32 -1.74
CA ASP A 119 9.11 -1.12 -1.61
C ASP A 119 10.60 -1.47 -1.47
N LEU A 120 10.92 -2.44 -0.60
CA LEU A 120 12.28 -2.94 -0.41
C LEU A 120 12.82 -3.61 -1.68
N SER A 121 11.99 -4.34 -2.42
CA SER A 121 12.41 -4.94 -3.70
C SER A 121 12.85 -3.87 -4.70
N ALA A 122 12.14 -2.75 -4.76
CA ALA A 122 12.52 -1.61 -5.59
C ALA A 122 13.80 -0.93 -5.07
N LEU A 123 13.88 -0.71 -3.74
CA LEU A 123 15.02 -0.07 -3.11
C LEU A 123 16.34 -0.82 -3.32
N HIS A 124 16.27 -2.15 -3.40
CA HIS A 124 17.40 -3.04 -3.67
C HIS A 124 17.62 -3.34 -5.16
N GLY A 125 16.87 -2.70 -6.06
CA GLY A 125 17.04 -2.84 -7.51
C GLY A 125 16.62 -4.21 -8.07
N VAL A 126 15.84 -4.99 -7.32
CA VAL A 126 15.27 -6.26 -7.81
C VAL A 126 14.25 -5.99 -8.92
N VAL A 127 13.49 -4.90 -8.76
CA VAL A 127 12.51 -4.42 -9.74
C VAL A 127 12.65 -2.91 -9.91
N ARG A 128 12.25 -2.42 -11.09
CA ARG A 128 11.96 -1.00 -11.30
C ARG A 128 10.47 -0.79 -11.04
N LEU A 129 10.13 -0.16 -9.93
CA LEU A 129 8.75 -0.02 -9.46
C LEU A 129 8.20 1.36 -9.76
N VAL A 130 7.05 1.42 -10.41
CA VAL A 130 6.17 2.59 -10.47
C VAL A 130 5.03 2.37 -9.48
N ARG A 131 4.90 3.24 -8.49
CA ARG A 131 3.85 3.13 -7.46
C ARG A 131 2.93 4.34 -7.45
N LEU A 132 1.70 4.14 -7.92
CA LEU A 132 0.69 5.19 -8.04
C LEU A 132 -0.40 4.99 -6.98
N SER A 133 -1.02 6.08 -6.56
CA SER A 133 -2.19 6.07 -5.68
C SER A 133 -3.42 6.58 -6.40
N VAL A 134 -4.59 6.04 -6.07
CA VAL A 134 -5.89 6.60 -6.47
C VAL A 134 -6.11 8.05 -5.98
N TYR A 135 -5.31 8.50 -5.00
CA TYR A 135 -5.30 9.84 -4.43
C TYR A 135 -4.18 10.74 -4.99
N ASP A 136 -3.28 10.23 -5.84
CA ASP A 136 -2.37 11.11 -6.58
C ASP A 136 -3.17 12.04 -7.50
N GLU A 137 -2.59 13.17 -7.88
CA GLU A 137 -3.28 14.18 -8.68
C GLU A 137 -2.56 14.46 -10.01
N LEU A 138 -3.34 14.68 -11.05
CA LEU A 138 -2.89 15.16 -12.35
C LEU A 138 -3.43 16.58 -12.55
N GLY A 139 -2.64 17.58 -12.17
CA GLY A 139 -3.06 18.99 -12.27
C GLY A 139 -4.26 19.32 -11.38
N GLY A 140 -4.27 18.83 -10.14
CA GLY A 140 -5.36 19.04 -9.17
C GLY A 140 -6.55 18.10 -9.34
N ILE A 141 -6.50 17.15 -10.28
CA ILE A 141 -7.54 16.14 -10.49
C ILE A 141 -7.07 14.81 -9.91
N PRO A 142 -7.79 14.22 -8.93
CA PRO A 142 -7.46 12.90 -8.41
C PRO A 142 -7.39 11.83 -9.51
N LEU A 143 -6.38 10.97 -9.44
CA LEU A 143 -6.11 9.91 -10.41
C LEU A 143 -7.30 8.94 -10.50
N SER A 144 -8.00 8.70 -9.38
CA SER A 144 -9.27 7.95 -9.37
C SER A 144 -10.34 8.47 -10.33
N LEU A 145 -10.46 9.79 -10.51
CA LEU A 145 -11.44 10.38 -11.45
C LEU A 145 -11.00 10.16 -12.90
N VAL A 146 -9.70 10.26 -13.17
CA VAL A 146 -9.13 9.99 -14.50
C VAL A 146 -9.30 8.50 -14.85
N LEU A 147 -8.95 7.60 -13.93
CA LEU A 147 -9.07 6.14 -14.12
C LEU A 147 -10.52 5.68 -14.31
N SER A 148 -11.50 6.37 -13.70
CA SER A 148 -12.92 6.09 -13.87
C SER A 148 -13.56 6.79 -15.07
N GLY A 149 -12.78 7.49 -15.90
CA GLY A 149 -13.27 8.20 -17.08
C GLY A 149 -14.11 9.44 -16.78
N LYS A 150 -14.12 9.90 -15.51
CA LYS A 150 -14.85 11.09 -15.06
C LYS A 150 -14.06 12.38 -15.27
N ALA A 151 -12.79 12.27 -15.63
CA ALA A 151 -11.93 13.39 -16.00
C ALA A 151 -11.00 13.00 -17.16
N PRO A 152 -10.60 13.95 -18.03
CA PRO A 152 -9.67 13.66 -19.11
C PRO A 152 -8.28 13.34 -18.58
N VAL A 153 -7.56 12.47 -19.28
CA VAL A 153 -6.14 12.23 -19.01
C VAL A 153 -5.30 13.31 -19.69
N ASN A 154 -4.41 13.95 -18.92
CA ASN A 154 -3.30 14.72 -19.48
C ASN A 154 -2.06 13.81 -19.58
N PRO A 155 -1.60 13.43 -20.79
CA PRO A 155 -0.49 12.51 -20.95
C PRO A 155 0.86 13.04 -20.42
N GLU A 156 1.07 14.35 -20.43
CA GLU A 156 2.30 14.97 -19.92
C GLU A 156 2.34 14.93 -18.39
N SER A 157 1.23 15.33 -17.75
CA SER A 157 1.10 15.23 -16.30
C SER A 157 1.23 13.79 -15.81
N LEU A 158 0.64 12.82 -16.54
CA LEU A 158 0.76 11.40 -16.19
C LEU A 158 2.21 10.91 -16.32
N ARG A 159 2.92 11.28 -17.38
CA ARG A 159 4.35 10.93 -17.54
C ARG A 159 5.20 11.53 -16.43
N ALA A 160 4.94 12.78 -16.04
CA ALA A 160 5.64 13.43 -14.94
C ALA A 160 5.39 12.72 -13.61
N LEU A 161 4.13 12.37 -13.31
CA LEU A 161 3.79 11.60 -12.11
C LEU A 161 4.46 10.22 -12.11
N ILE A 162 4.43 9.49 -13.23
CA ILE A 162 5.12 8.20 -13.34
C ILE A 162 6.62 8.36 -13.04
N ALA A 163 7.27 9.38 -13.61
CA ALA A 163 8.69 9.64 -13.37
C ALA A 163 8.98 9.94 -11.88
N GLU A 164 8.14 10.76 -11.23
CA GLU A 164 8.22 11.05 -9.80
C GLU A 164 8.01 9.79 -8.94
N ARG A 165 7.16 8.88 -9.40
CA ARG A 165 6.75 7.66 -8.67
C ARG A 165 7.53 6.42 -9.05
N THR A 166 8.63 6.56 -9.78
CA THR A 166 9.50 5.46 -10.17
C THR A 166 10.70 5.34 -9.21
N LEU A 167 10.98 4.12 -8.76
CA LEU A 167 12.21 3.77 -8.05
C LEU A 167 12.83 2.49 -8.64
N GLY A 168 14.14 2.50 -8.84
CA GLY A 168 14.90 1.39 -9.45
C GLY A 168 15.20 1.59 -10.93
#